data_AF-A0A836P5E6-F1
#
_entry.id   AF-A0A836P5E6-F1
#
_cell.length_a   1.000
_cell.length_b   1.000
_cell.length_c   1.000
_cell.angle_alpha   90.00
_cell.angle_beta   90.00
_cell.angle_gamma   90.00
#
_symmetry.space_group_name_H-M   'P 1'
#
loop_
_entity.id
_entity.type
_entity.pdbx_description
1 polymer ?
#
loop_
_entity_poly.entity_id
_entity_poly.type
_entity_poly.pdbx_seq_one_letter_code
_entity_poly.pdbx_strand_id
1 'polypeptide(L)'
;MSQQTTIRKLAELVNTPVDKLLVQLAEAGMKFSGPDQVVTSTEKMKLLGFLRRTHGKAETPAEAASEAAKKITLNRRKLQEVTVSAGRTKTTVNVEVRQKRTYVKSENEGRAAPMTPDEERADILAKLAASRQRNLDEQQRLAESDRMRDEAIQRKRDEEQAAKDRAEAEHD
;
A
#
# COMPACT_ATOMS: atom_id res chain seq x y z
N MET A 1 -18.21 -23.07 -23.42
CA MET A 1 -19.00 -21.88 -23.80
C MET A 1 -18.08 -20.90 -24.51
N SER A 2 -18.22 -20.70 -25.82
CA SER A 2 -17.40 -19.73 -26.57
C SER A 2 -17.98 -18.33 -26.38
N GLN A 3 -17.32 -17.48 -25.60
CA GLN A 3 -17.74 -16.09 -25.35
C GLN A 3 -17.26 -15.20 -26.50
N GLN A 4 -18.20 -14.73 -27.32
CA GLN A 4 -17.97 -13.81 -28.44
C GLN A 4 -18.32 -12.38 -28.01
N THR A 5 -17.43 -11.42 -28.27
CA THR A 5 -17.69 -10.00 -27.99
C THR A 5 -17.09 -9.13 -29.06
N THR A 6 -17.79 -8.08 -29.46
CA THR A 6 -17.29 -7.04 -30.37
C THR A 6 -16.08 -6.30 -29.79
N ILE A 7 -15.17 -5.82 -30.65
CA ILE A 7 -13.97 -5.06 -30.25
C ILE A 7 -14.33 -3.82 -29.44
N ARG A 8 -15.36 -3.07 -29.84
CA ARG A 8 -15.86 -1.91 -29.07
C ARG A 8 -16.22 -2.28 -27.63
N LYS A 9 -16.96 -3.37 -27.44
CA LYS A 9 -17.36 -3.85 -26.10
C LYS A 9 -16.18 -4.36 -25.28
N LEU A 10 -15.20 -5.00 -25.95
CA LEU A 10 -13.98 -5.44 -25.29
C LEU A 10 -13.12 -4.26 -24.82
N ALA A 11 -13.01 -3.22 -25.66
CA ALA A 11 -12.31 -1.98 -25.35
C ALA A 11 -12.89 -1.26 -24.13
N GLU A 12 -14.22 -1.16 -24.05
CA GLU A 12 -14.93 -0.63 -22.88
C GLU A 12 -14.65 -1.45 -21.61
N LEU A 13 -14.71 -2.79 -21.71
CA LEU A 13 -14.49 -3.68 -20.55
C LEU A 13 -13.06 -3.57 -20.00
N VAL A 14 -12.08 -3.37 -20.87
CA VAL A 14 -10.65 -3.26 -20.51
C VAL A 14 -10.22 -1.78 -20.35
N ASN A 15 -11.17 -0.83 -20.41
CA ASN A 15 -10.92 0.62 -20.32
C ASN A 15 -9.76 1.09 -21.22
N THR A 16 -9.69 0.57 -22.44
CA THR A 16 -8.64 0.90 -23.41
C THR A 16 -9.29 1.53 -24.65
N PRO A 17 -8.75 2.63 -25.21
CA PRO A 17 -9.25 3.19 -26.46
C PRO A 17 -9.28 2.14 -27.59
N VAL A 18 -10.31 2.18 -28.41
CA VAL A 18 -10.54 1.20 -29.50
C VAL A 18 -9.34 1.14 -30.46
N ASP A 19 -8.78 2.31 -30.79
CA ASP A 19 -7.62 2.41 -31.69
C ASP A 19 -6.39 1.67 -31.13
N LYS A 20 -6.16 1.80 -29.82
CA LYS A 20 -5.04 1.11 -29.15
C LYS A 20 -5.27 -0.40 -29.13
N LEU A 21 -6.51 -0.84 -28.90
CA LEU A 21 -6.84 -2.26 -28.92
C LEU A 21 -6.67 -2.86 -30.32
N LEU A 22 -7.04 -2.13 -31.38
CA LEU A 22 -6.82 -2.57 -32.76
C LEU A 22 -5.32 -2.75 -33.08
N VAL A 23 -4.48 -1.81 -32.62
CA VAL A 23 -3.02 -1.94 -32.74
C VAL A 23 -2.50 -3.17 -31.99
N GLN A 24 -2.93 -3.39 -30.75
CA GLN A 24 -2.51 -4.55 -29.97
C GLN A 24 -2.96 -5.89 -30.58
N LEU A 25 -4.17 -5.92 -31.16
CA LEU A 25 -4.67 -7.10 -31.86
C LEU A 25 -3.85 -7.37 -33.13
N ALA A 26 -3.48 -6.32 -33.88
CA ALA A 26 -2.62 -6.42 -35.06
C ALA A 26 -1.20 -6.90 -34.70
N GLU A 27 -0.61 -6.35 -33.64
CA GLU A 27 0.69 -6.78 -33.10
C GLU A 27 0.68 -8.24 -32.62
N ALA A 28 -0.45 -8.69 -32.05
CA ALA A 28 -0.67 -10.08 -31.69
C ALA A 28 -0.95 -11.00 -32.90
N GLY A 29 -0.88 -10.49 -34.12
CA GLY A 29 -1.03 -11.25 -35.37
C GLY A 29 -2.48 -11.50 -35.80
N MET A 30 -3.45 -10.78 -35.22
CA MET A 30 -4.86 -10.86 -35.59
C MET A 30 -5.24 -9.68 -36.47
N LYS A 31 -5.87 -9.95 -37.61
CA LYS A 31 -6.27 -8.92 -38.57
C LYS A 31 -7.74 -8.57 -38.35
N PHE A 32 -7.98 -7.38 -37.78
CA PHE A 32 -9.31 -6.79 -37.71
C PHE A 32 -9.31 -5.45 -38.46
N SER A 33 -10.36 -5.18 -39.22
CA SER A 33 -10.48 -3.99 -40.07
C SER A 33 -11.34 -2.90 -39.46
N GLY A 34 -12.07 -3.19 -38.38
CA GLY A 34 -13.00 -2.22 -37.80
C GLY A 34 -13.49 -2.57 -36.41
N PRO A 35 -14.10 -1.60 -35.71
CA PRO A 35 -14.48 -1.71 -34.30
C PRO A 35 -15.68 -2.62 -34.03
N ASP A 36 -16.47 -2.90 -35.06
CA ASP A 36 -17.70 -3.71 -34.97
C ASP A 36 -17.47 -5.21 -35.22
N GLN A 37 -16.21 -5.61 -35.49
CA GLN A 37 -15.86 -7.01 -35.68
C GLN A 37 -15.87 -7.79 -34.36
N VAL A 38 -16.22 -9.07 -34.45
CA VAL A 38 -16.39 -9.96 -33.30
C VAL A 38 -15.06 -10.62 -32.95
N VAL A 39 -14.68 -10.57 -31.67
CA VAL A 39 -13.52 -11.27 -31.11
C VAL A 39 -13.97 -12.54 -30.40
N THR A 40 -13.40 -13.66 -30.81
CA THR A 40 -13.63 -14.99 -30.25
C THR A 40 -12.84 -15.23 -28.96
N SER A 41 -13.20 -16.26 -28.20
CA SER A 41 -12.46 -16.59 -26.96
C SER A 41 -11.00 -16.99 -27.22
N THR A 42 -10.69 -17.63 -28.35
CA THR A 42 -9.33 -18.03 -28.71
C THR A 42 -8.45 -16.82 -29.02
N GLU A 43 -8.99 -15.81 -29.70
CA GLU A 43 -8.32 -14.55 -30.00
C GLU A 43 -8.04 -13.72 -28.73
N LYS A 44 -8.99 -13.69 -27.79
CA LYS A 44 -8.77 -13.07 -26.46
C LYS A 44 -7.62 -13.71 -25.71
N MET A 45 -7.53 -15.05 -25.74
CA MET A 45 -6.41 -15.77 -25.11
C MET A 45 -5.07 -15.48 -25.80
N LYS A 46 -5.06 -15.35 -27.13
CA LYS A 46 -3.86 -14.94 -27.88
C LYS A 46 -3.41 -13.53 -27.51
N LEU A 47 -4.33 -12.57 -27.47
CA LEU A 47 -4.06 -11.20 -27.01
C LEU A 47 -3.47 -11.20 -25.60
N LEU A 48 -4.10 -11.92 -24.67
CA LEU A 48 -3.63 -12.03 -23.29
C LEU A 48 -2.22 -12.63 -23.22
N GLY A 49 -1.95 -13.66 -24.03
CA GLY A 49 -0.61 -14.25 -24.14
C GLY A 49 0.42 -13.25 -24.67
N PHE A 50 0.07 -12.45 -25.68
CA PHE A 50 0.92 -11.37 -26.20
C PHE A 50 1.21 -10.32 -25.12
N LEU A 51 0.18 -9.80 -24.45
CA LEU A 51 0.32 -8.79 -23.40
C LEU A 51 1.18 -9.29 -22.23
N ARG A 52 1.03 -10.55 -21.82
CA ARG A 52 1.88 -11.14 -20.77
C ARG A 52 3.36 -11.16 -21.18
N ARG A 53 3.65 -11.47 -22.45
CA ARG A 53 5.03 -11.47 -22.98
C ARG A 53 5.60 -10.04 -23.10
N THR A 54 4.82 -9.09 -23.62
CA THR A 54 5.30 -7.70 -23.80
C THR A 54 5.52 -6.98 -22.48
N HIS A 55 4.68 -7.22 -21.47
CA HIS A 55 4.81 -6.63 -20.14
C HIS A 55 5.77 -7.40 -19.22
N GLY A 56 6.62 -8.29 -19.76
CA GLY A 56 7.67 -8.96 -19.00
C GLY A 56 7.16 -10.00 -18.00
N LYS A 57 5.87 -10.37 -18.05
CA LYS A 57 5.35 -11.54 -17.34
C LYS A 57 5.52 -12.78 -18.23
N ALA A 58 6.75 -12.95 -18.72
CA ALA A 58 7.13 -14.12 -19.49
C ALA A 58 7.00 -15.36 -18.60
N GLU A 59 6.40 -16.42 -19.15
CA GLU A 59 6.62 -17.80 -18.72
C GLU A 59 8.06 -18.20 -19.10
N THR A 60 9.03 -17.51 -18.52
CA THR A 60 10.37 -18.07 -18.38
C THR A 60 10.25 -19.27 -17.44
N PRO A 61 10.89 -20.42 -17.74
CA PRO A 61 10.98 -21.52 -16.78
C PRO A 61 11.41 -20.94 -15.43
N ALA A 62 10.69 -21.32 -14.38
CA ALA A 62 10.65 -20.66 -13.07
C ALA A 62 12.01 -20.49 -12.36
N GLU A 63 13.09 -21.01 -12.94
CA GLU A 63 14.43 -21.04 -12.37
C GLU A 63 15.26 -19.82 -12.79
N ALA A 64 15.27 -19.41 -14.07
CA ALA A 64 16.17 -18.36 -14.55
C ALA A 64 15.67 -16.92 -14.32
N ALA A 65 14.37 -16.66 -14.48
CA ALA A 65 13.81 -15.33 -14.18
C ALA A 65 13.60 -15.09 -12.69
N SER A 66 13.56 -16.16 -11.89
CA SER A 66 13.57 -16.06 -10.44
C SER A 66 14.89 -15.47 -9.95
N GLU A 67 16.04 -15.88 -10.49
CA GLU A 67 17.33 -15.29 -10.12
C GLU A 67 17.48 -13.81 -10.52
N ALA A 68 17.02 -13.44 -11.73
CA ALA A 68 17.06 -12.04 -12.17
C ALA A 68 16.07 -11.15 -11.40
N ALA A 69 14.88 -11.66 -11.06
CA ALA A 69 13.91 -10.94 -10.21
C ALA A 69 14.34 -10.87 -8.74
N LYS A 70 15.15 -11.82 -8.26
CA LYS A 70 15.75 -11.80 -6.92
C LYS A 70 16.77 -10.69 -6.78
N LYS A 71 17.43 -10.21 -7.85
CA LYS A 71 18.56 -9.28 -7.73
C LYS A 71 18.25 -7.92 -8.38
N ILE A 72 18.13 -6.87 -7.55
CA ILE A 72 17.92 -5.48 -8.02
C ILE A 72 19.19 -4.67 -7.75
N THR A 73 19.80 -4.11 -8.80
CA THR A 73 20.96 -3.21 -8.65
C THR A 73 20.53 -1.77 -8.75
N LEU A 74 20.72 -0.99 -7.69
CA LEU A 74 20.49 0.45 -7.65
C LEU A 74 21.79 1.21 -7.87
N ASN A 75 21.80 2.08 -8.87
CA ASN A 75 22.86 3.04 -9.10
C ASN A 75 22.44 4.38 -8.51
N ARG A 76 23.14 4.88 -7.50
CA ARG A 76 22.84 6.16 -6.83
C ARG A 76 23.97 7.15 -7.06
N ARG A 77 23.60 8.36 -7.44
CA ARG A 77 24.51 9.51 -7.53
C ARG A 77 24.29 10.41 -6.33
N LYS A 78 25.38 10.80 -5.64
CA LYS A 78 25.34 11.77 -4.55
C LYS A 78 26.45 12.80 -4.77
N LEU A 79 26.08 14.07 -4.87
CA LEU A 79 27.02 15.18 -4.86
C LEU A 79 27.32 15.53 -3.38
N GLN A 80 28.60 15.66 -3.04
CA GLN A 80 29.05 16.04 -1.70
C GLN A 80 30.20 17.03 -1.82
N GLU A 81 30.16 18.07 -1.01
CA GLU A 81 31.29 18.97 -0.81
C GLU A 81 32.24 18.35 0.20
N VAL A 82 33.50 18.17 -0.19
CA VAL A 82 34.56 17.69 0.70
C VAL A 82 35.55 18.82 0.89
N THR A 83 35.69 19.27 2.13
CA THR A 83 36.74 20.20 2.51
C THR A 83 38.00 19.41 2.84
N VAL A 84 39.01 19.51 1.98
CA VAL A 84 40.30 18.87 2.19
C VAL A 84 41.20 19.86 2.92
N SER A 85 41.68 19.48 4.10
CA SER A 85 42.71 20.24 4.83
C SER A 85 44.10 19.83 4.34
N ALA A 86 44.49 20.32 3.16
CA ALA A 86 45.85 20.15 2.66
C ALA A 86 46.70 21.36 3.07
N GLY A 87 47.38 21.27 4.23
CA GLY A 87 48.26 22.32 4.72
C GLY A 87 47.54 23.48 5.43
N ARG A 88 48.05 24.72 5.27
CA ARG A 88 47.60 25.90 6.03
C ARG A 88 46.29 26.52 5.52
N THR A 89 45.79 26.08 4.37
CA THR A 89 44.54 26.57 3.76
C THR A 89 43.54 25.42 3.58
N LYS A 90 42.26 25.71 3.82
CA LYS A 90 41.16 24.74 3.63
C LYS A 90 40.53 24.98 2.26
N THR A 91 40.51 23.97 1.40
CA THR A 91 39.87 24.05 0.07
C THR A 91 38.69 23.11 0.03
N THR A 92 37.53 23.62 -0.39
CA THR A 92 36.31 22.82 -0.56
C THR A 92 36.13 22.48 -2.03
N VAL A 93 35.98 21.19 -2.33
CA VAL A 93 35.79 20.67 -3.68
C VAL A 93 34.46 19.93 -3.76
N ASN A 94 33.72 20.15 -4.84
CA ASN A 94 32.49 19.42 -5.17
C ASN A 94 32.84 18.05 -5.74
N VAL A 95 32.46 16.97 -5.05
CA VAL A 95 32.73 15.59 -5.43
C VAL A 95 31.43 14.86 -5.75
N GLU A 96 31.36 14.19 -6.90
CA GLU A 96 30.25 13.30 -7.24
C GLU A 96 30.59 11.85 -6.89
N VAL A 97 29.92 11.30 -5.89
CA VAL A 97 30.03 9.87 -5.53
C VAL A 97 28.99 9.07 -6.31
N ARG A 98 29.47 8.09 -7.09
CA ARG A 98 28.63 7.11 -7.79
C ARG A 98 28.69 5.78 -7.05
N GLN A 99 27.57 5.34 -6.51
CA GLN A 99 27.49 4.09 -5.75
C GLN A 99 26.59 3.08 -6.46
N LYS A 100 27.09 1.84 -6.60
CA LYS A 100 26.33 0.68 -7.07
C LYS A 100 25.99 -0.20 -5.86
N ARG A 101 24.71 -0.30 -5.51
CA ARG A 101 24.24 -1.20 -4.43
C ARG A 101 23.37 -2.28 -5.03
N THR A 102 23.68 -3.53 -4.75
CA THR A 102 22.91 -4.67 -5.26
C THR A 102 22.14 -5.30 -4.11
N TYR A 103 20.82 -5.31 -4.22
CA TYR A 103 19.92 -5.95 -3.28
C TYR A 103 19.49 -7.30 -3.82
N VAL A 104 19.52 -8.32 -2.97
CA VAL A 104 19.00 -9.65 -3.29
C VAL A 104 17.79 -9.90 -2.39
N LYS A 105 16.62 -10.11 -2.99
CA LYS A 105 15.39 -10.51 -2.30
C LYS A 105 15.55 -11.98 -1.92
N SER A 106 15.97 -12.22 -0.69
CA SER A 106 15.95 -13.56 -0.09
C SER A 106 14.50 -14.04 -0.02
N GLU A 107 14.23 -15.27 -0.48
CA GLU A 107 12.88 -15.86 -0.42
C GLU A 107 12.36 -15.98 1.03
N ASN A 108 13.25 -15.90 2.03
CA ASN A 108 12.92 -15.92 3.46
C ASN A 108 12.61 -14.55 4.08
N GLU A 109 12.93 -13.42 3.46
CA GLU A 109 12.86 -12.09 4.12
C GLU A 109 11.57 -11.31 3.82
N GLY A 110 10.49 -12.00 3.50
CA GLY A 110 9.19 -11.36 3.26
C GLY A 110 8.03 -12.31 3.05
N ARG A 111 8.30 -13.61 3.05
CA ARG A 111 7.30 -14.65 3.25
C ARG A 111 7.58 -15.22 4.63
N ALA A 112 6.82 -14.79 5.64
CA ALA A 112 6.59 -15.69 6.77
C ALA A 112 6.21 -17.04 6.15
N ALA A 113 6.84 -18.13 6.59
CA ALA A 113 6.51 -19.47 6.11
C ALA A 113 4.97 -19.56 6.01
N PRO A 114 4.41 -20.09 4.91
CA PRO A 114 2.96 -20.13 4.75
C PRO A 114 2.39 -20.78 6.01
N MET A 115 1.72 -19.97 6.84
CA MET A 115 1.12 -20.46 8.06
C MET A 115 0.07 -21.48 7.61
N THR A 116 -0.01 -22.57 8.35
CA THR A 116 -1.10 -23.52 8.12
C THR A 116 -2.43 -22.78 8.36
N PRO A 117 -3.54 -23.19 7.69
CA PRO A 117 -4.84 -22.55 7.90
C PRO A 117 -5.28 -22.49 9.38
N ASP A 118 -4.77 -23.39 10.22
CA ASP A 118 -5.02 -23.42 11.65
C ASP A 118 -4.21 -22.38 12.43
N GLU A 119 -2.94 -22.16 12.06
CA GLU A 119 -2.10 -21.09 12.64
C GLU A 119 -2.63 -19.69 12.26
N GLU A 120 -3.10 -19.51 11.03
CA GLU A 120 -3.73 -18.25 10.60
C GLU A 120 -5.01 -17.97 11.39
N ARG A 121 -5.85 -18.99 11.61
CA ARG A 121 -7.06 -18.85 12.43
C ARG A 121 -6.73 -18.50 13.88
N ALA A 122 -5.71 -19.13 14.46
CA ALA A 122 -5.28 -18.85 15.83
C ALA A 122 -4.76 -17.41 15.99
N ASP A 123 -3.95 -16.93 15.04
CA ASP A 123 -3.42 -15.55 15.04
C ASP A 123 -4.54 -14.51 14.85
N ILE A 124 -5.50 -14.77 13.97
CA ILE A 124 -6.68 -13.90 13.77
C ILE A 124 -7.51 -13.81 15.06
N LEU A 125 -7.76 -14.93 15.74
CA LEU A 125 -8.50 -14.95 17.00
C LEU A 125 -7.75 -14.22 18.12
N ALA A 126 -6.44 -14.40 18.21
CA ALA A 126 -5.60 -13.69 19.19
C ALA A 126 -5.62 -12.17 18.96
N LYS A 127 -5.49 -11.72 17.71
CA LYS A 127 -5.58 -10.30 17.34
C LYS A 127 -6.96 -9.72 17.61
N LEU A 128 -8.02 -10.47 17.35
CA LEU A 128 -9.39 -10.05 17.65
C LEU A 128 -9.62 -9.89 19.16
N ALA A 129 -9.13 -10.84 19.97
CA ALA A 129 -9.22 -10.77 21.42
C ALA A 129 -8.44 -9.56 21.98
N ALA A 130 -7.21 -9.35 21.53
CA ALA A 130 -6.39 -8.20 21.93
C ALA A 130 -7.03 -6.86 21.53
N SER A 131 -7.65 -6.79 20.35
CA SER A 131 -8.39 -5.60 19.90
C SER A 131 -9.61 -5.32 20.78
N ARG A 132 -10.39 -6.35 21.11
CA ARG A 132 -11.54 -6.24 22.00
C ARG A 132 -11.15 -5.77 23.40
N GLN A 133 -10.06 -6.30 23.96
CA GLN A 133 -9.56 -5.87 25.27
C GLN A 133 -9.18 -4.39 25.27
N ARG A 134 -8.41 -3.93 24.27
CA ARG A 134 -8.04 -2.50 24.17
C ARG A 134 -9.26 -1.58 24.10
N ASN A 135 -10.27 -1.96 23.33
CA ASN A 135 -11.51 -1.17 23.22
C ASN A 135 -12.28 -1.11 24.54
N LEU A 136 -12.30 -2.20 25.31
CA LEU A 136 -12.95 -2.23 26.63
C LEU A 136 -12.19 -1.37 27.64
N ASP A 137 -10.86 -1.48 27.67
CA ASP A 137 -10.01 -0.67 28.56
C ASP A 137 -10.14 0.83 28.25
N GLU A 138 -10.20 1.20 26.98
CA GLU A 138 -10.41 2.58 26.55
C GLU A 138 -11.81 3.09 26.95
N GLN A 139 -12.86 2.28 26.75
CA GLN A 139 -14.20 2.64 27.22
C GLN A 139 -14.28 2.82 28.73
N GLN A 140 -13.62 1.95 29.50
CA GLN A 140 -13.58 2.07 30.96
C GLN A 140 -12.87 3.36 31.39
N ARG A 141 -11.73 3.69 30.77
CA ARG A 141 -11.01 4.94 31.05
C ARG A 141 -11.84 6.18 30.71
N LEU A 142 -12.57 6.16 29.60
CA LEU A 142 -13.46 7.25 29.23
C LEU A 142 -14.62 7.38 30.23
N ALA A 143 -15.25 6.27 30.62
CA ALA A 143 -16.33 6.28 31.61
C ALA A 143 -15.86 6.76 32.98
N GLU A 144 -14.65 6.40 33.43
CA GLU A 144 -14.07 6.90 34.67
C GLU A 144 -13.75 8.40 34.59
N SER A 145 -13.18 8.85 33.46
CA SER A 145 -12.93 10.28 33.22
C SER A 145 -14.22 11.10 33.24
N ASP A 146 -15.29 10.60 32.63
CA ASP A 146 -16.58 11.30 32.59
C ASP A 146 -17.24 11.32 33.96
N ARG A 147 -17.18 10.22 34.74
CA ARG A 147 -17.63 10.22 36.15
C ARG A 147 -16.89 11.24 36.99
N MET A 148 -15.56 11.32 36.86
CA MET A 148 -14.75 12.30 37.60
C MET A 148 -15.10 13.75 37.22
N ARG A 149 -15.41 14.01 35.94
CA ARG A 149 -15.86 15.34 35.49
C ARG A 149 -17.23 15.68 36.06
N ASP A 150 -18.17 14.74 36.02
CA ASP A 150 -19.51 14.95 36.56
C ASP A 150 -19.47 15.21 38.07
N GLU A 151 -18.69 14.41 38.83
CA GLU A 151 -18.48 14.63 40.26
C GLU A 151 -17.86 16.01 40.55
N ALA A 152 -16.88 16.44 39.76
CA ALA A 152 -16.26 17.76 39.91
C ALA A 152 -17.23 18.90 39.59
N ILE A 153 -18.12 18.72 38.61
CA ILE A 153 -19.16 19.70 38.27
C ILE A 153 -20.20 19.78 39.40
N GLN A 154 -20.62 18.64 39.96
CA GLN A 154 -21.57 18.64 41.09
C GLN A 154 -20.97 19.32 42.31
N ARG A 155 -19.74 18.97 42.71
CA ARG A 155 -19.06 19.63 43.84
C ARG A 155 -18.98 21.15 43.66
N LYS A 156 -18.65 21.62 42.46
CA LYS A 156 -18.64 23.07 42.16
C LYS A 156 -20.02 23.72 42.27
N ARG A 157 -21.08 23.04 41.82
CA ARG A 157 -22.46 23.54 41.94
C ARG A 157 -22.89 23.61 43.40
N ASP A 158 -22.57 22.58 44.18
CA ASP A 158 -22.89 22.53 45.61
C ASP A 158 -22.13 23.61 46.39
N GLU A 159 -20.85 23.84 46.08
CA GLU A 159 -20.04 24.93 46.64
C GLU A 159 -20.61 26.31 46.27
N GLU A 160 -21.03 26.51 45.00
CA GLU A 160 -21.64 27.77 44.55
C GLU A 160 -22.99 28.03 45.22
N GLN A 161 -23.83 27.00 45.38
CA GLN A 161 -25.10 27.10 46.09
C GLN A 161 -24.87 27.43 47.57
N ALA A 162 -23.97 26.71 48.25
CA ALA A 162 -23.64 27.00 49.64
C ALA A 162 -23.03 28.40 49.84
N ALA A 163 -22.28 28.92 48.86
CA ALA A 163 -21.77 30.29 48.89
C ALA A 163 -22.89 31.33 48.71
N LYS A 164 -23.85 31.08 47.81
CA LYS A 164 -25.03 31.93 47.62
C LYS A 164 -25.90 31.96 48.87
N ASP A 165 -26.21 30.80 49.45
CA ASP A 165 -27.03 30.70 50.66
C ASP A 165 -26.40 31.43 51.86
N ARG A 166 -25.06 31.38 51.99
CA ARG A 166 -24.33 32.15 53.03
C ARG A 166 -24.37 33.66 52.78
N ALA A 167 -24.24 34.10 51.53
CA ALA A 167 -24.30 35.51 51.18
C ALA A 167 -25.72 36.08 51.37
N GLU A 168 -26.77 35.29 51.10
CA GLU A 168 -28.16 35.67 51.34
C GLU A 168 -28.44 35.78 52.85
N ALA A 169 -27.94 34.84 53.66
CA ALA A 169 -28.08 34.89 55.12
C ALA A 169 -27.29 36.03 55.82
N GLU A 170 -26.30 36.63 55.14
CA GLU A 170 -25.55 37.80 55.65
C GLU A 170 -26.19 39.14 55.23
N HIS A 171 -27.11 39.13 54.25
CA HIS A 171 -27.78 40.32 53.73
C HIS A 171 -29.15 40.59 54.40
N ASP A 172 -29.75 39.61 55.08
CA ASP A 172 -30.96 39.75 55.92
C ASP A 172 -30.62 40.07 57.39
#